data_AF-A0A258S8K0-F1
#
_entry.id   AF-A0A258S8K0-F1
#
_cell.length_a   1.000
_cell.length_b   1.000
_cell.length_c   1.000
_cell.angle_alpha   90.00
_cell.angle_beta   90.00
_cell.angle_gamma   90.00
#
_symmetry.space_group_name_H-M   'P 1'
#
loop_
_entity.id
_entity.type
_entity.pdbx_description
1 polymer ?
#
loop_
_entity_poly.entity_id
_entity_poly.type
_entity_poly.pdbx_seq_one_letter_code
_entity_poly.pdbx_strand_id
1 'polypeptide(L)'
;MGAMIKGEKPYNAAEFQRMAENVAFMSKLAAEGFIPGSDAKAGDTAAKDEIWKKPEDFKAKMADFEKASAELATVAKGGDLNAIKPMFGKTAETCKACHKAFRND
;
A
#
# COMPACT_ATOMS: atom_id res chain seq x y z
N MET A 1 -12.27 0.66 1.88
CA MET A 1 -12.09 1.01 0.45
C MET A 1 -12.43 -0.15 -0.48
N GLY A 2 -11.72 -1.30 -0.43
CA GLY A 2 -11.95 -2.42 -1.37
C GLY A 2 -13.40 -2.91 -1.45
N ALA A 3 -14.11 -3.07 -0.33
CA ALA A 3 -15.52 -3.46 -0.31
C ALA A 3 -16.43 -2.45 -1.05
N MET A 4 -16.13 -1.14 -0.98
CA MET A 4 -16.88 -0.12 -1.73
C MET A 4 -16.58 -0.20 -3.23
N ILE A 5 -15.32 -0.44 -3.61
CA ILE A 5 -14.91 -0.62 -5.01
C ILE A 5 -15.62 -1.81 -5.65
N LYS A 6 -15.75 -2.91 -4.91
CA LYS A 6 -16.42 -4.15 -5.34
C LYS A 6 -17.95 -4.09 -5.26
N GLY A 7 -18.52 -3.06 -4.64
CA GLY A 7 -19.97 -2.97 -4.42
C GLY A 7 -20.50 -3.85 -3.29
N GLU A 8 -19.63 -4.46 -2.49
CA GLU A 8 -19.98 -5.24 -1.30
C GLU A 8 -20.51 -4.35 -0.16
N LYS A 9 -20.16 -3.05 -0.19
CA LYS A 9 -20.67 -2.00 0.69
C LYS A 9 -21.06 -0.76 -0.15
N PRO A 10 -22.14 -0.02 0.20
CA PRO A 10 -22.45 1.26 -0.43
C PRO A 10 -21.25 2.22 -0.41
N TYR A 11 -21.01 2.89 -1.53
CA TYR A 11 -19.95 3.89 -1.62
C TYR A 11 -20.31 5.14 -0.80
N ASN A 12 -19.36 5.56 0.03
CA ASN A 12 -19.43 6.80 0.79
C ASN A 12 -18.15 7.59 0.51
N ALA A 13 -18.27 8.74 -0.15
CA ALA A 13 -17.13 9.53 -0.62
C ALA A 13 -16.26 10.04 0.54
N ALA A 14 -16.87 10.56 1.61
CA ALA A 14 -16.14 11.08 2.77
C ALA A 14 -15.38 9.96 3.50
N GLU A 15 -16.02 8.79 3.67
CA GLU A 15 -15.36 7.63 4.28
C GLU A 15 -14.21 7.11 3.40
N PHE A 16 -14.42 7.04 2.08
CA PHE A 16 -13.38 6.60 1.14
C PHE A 16 -12.18 7.54 1.16
N GLN A 17 -12.41 8.86 1.07
CA GLN A 17 -11.35 9.86 1.13
C GLN A 17 -10.54 9.73 2.42
N ARG A 18 -11.20 9.67 3.58
CA ARG A 18 -10.52 9.50 4.87
C ARG A 18 -9.65 8.25 4.91
N MET A 19 -10.16 7.13 4.37
CA MET A 19 -9.37 5.90 4.30
C MET A 19 -8.17 6.02 3.34
N ALA A 20 -8.32 6.71 2.22
CA ALA A 20 -7.25 6.94 1.26
C ALA A 20 -6.14 7.83 1.86
N GLU A 21 -6.52 8.87 2.58
CA GLU A 21 -5.59 9.74 3.33
C GLU A 21 -4.82 8.96 4.40
N ASN A 22 -5.50 8.10 5.15
CA ASN A 22 -4.85 7.22 6.12
C ASN A 22 -3.82 6.29 5.46
N VAL A 23 -4.15 5.68 4.32
CA VAL A 23 -3.21 4.82 3.59
C VAL A 23 -1.99 5.62 3.10
N ALA A 24 -2.21 6.82 2.56
CA ALA A 24 -1.13 7.71 2.11
C ALA A 24 -0.24 8.23 3.25
N PHE A 25 -0.78 8.34 4.47
CA PHE A 25 0.01 8.64 5.66
C PHE A 25 0.84 7.43 6.08
N MET A 26 0.19 6.28 6.24
CA MET A 26 0.84 5.03 6.67
C MET A 26 1.92 4.56 5.70
N SER A 27 1.77 4.81 4.39
CA SER A 27 2.78 4.41 3.41
C SER A 27 4.15 5.01 3.69
N LYS A 28 4.20 6.22 4.28
CA LYS A 28 5.44 6.94 4.62
C LYS A 28 6.15 6.39 5.85
N LEU A 29 5.42 5.67 6.71
CA LEU A 29 5.94 5.12 7.96
C LEU A 29 6.38 3.66 7.81
N ALA A 30 5.79 2.94 6.84
CA ALA A 30 5.93 1.49 6.75
C ALA A 30 7.39 1.01 6.57
N ALA A 31 8.24 1.79 5.90
CA ALA A 31 9.65 1.42 5.69
C ALA A 31 10.49 1.45 6.99
N GLU A 32 10.08 2.22 8.00
CA GLU A 32 10.84 2.39 9.25
C GLU A 32 10.95 1.11 10.06
N GLY A 33 10.03 0.15 9.87
CA GLY A 33 10.05 -1.14 10.55
C GLY A 33 11.08 -2.13 10.02
N PHE A 34 11.63 -1.92 8.82
CA PHE A 34 12.55 -2.86 8.14
C PHE A 34 14.02 -2.58 8.46
N ILE A 35 14.35 -2.50 9.75
CA ILE A 35 15.71 -2.23 10.23
C ILE A 35 16.64 -3.45 10.06
N PRO A 36 17.97 -3.27 10.03
CA PRO A 36 18.90 -4.39 10.04
C PRO A 36 18.63 -5.34 11.21
N GLY A 37 18.57 -6.65 10.92
CA GLY A 37 18.31 -7.68 11.92
C GLY A 37 16.84 -7.88 12.29
N SER A 38 15.88 -7.17 11.68
CA SER A 38 14.43 -7.41 11.85
C SER A 38 13.89 -8.56 10.96
N ASP A 39 14.76 -9.51 10.61
CA ASP A 39 14.43 -10.70 9.84
C ASP A 39 13.82 -11.81 10.73
N ALA A 40 13.59 -12.99 10.15
CA ALA A 40 13.00 -14.14 10.85
C ALA A 40 13.80 -14.59 12.10
N LYS A 41 15.04 -14.13 12.29
CA LYS A 41 15.84 -14.40 13.49
C LYS A 41 15.48 -13.51 14.66
N ALA A 42 14.82 -12.37 14.44
CA ALA A 42 14.40 -11.44 15.49
C ALA A 42 13.02 -11.74 16.08
N GLY A 43 12.24 -12.63 15.47
CA GLY A 43 10.92 -13.01 15.95
C GLY A 43 9.98 -13.44 14.84
N ASP A 44 8.69 -13.46 15.16
CA ASP A 44 7.64 -13.78 14.18
C ASP A 44 7.51 -12.64 13.16
N THR A 45 7.84 -12.92 11.91
CA THR A 45 7.74 -11.97 10.80
C THR A 45 7.48 -12.68 9.48
N ALA A 46 6.61 -12.08 8.66
CA ALA A 46 6.39 -12.51 7.29
C ALA A 46 7.36 -11.85 6.30
N ALA A 47 8.30 -11.02 6.77
CA ALA A 47 9.32 -10.40 5.93
C ALA A 47 10.28 -11.46 5.37
N LYS A 48 10.46 -11.46 4.05
CA LYS A 48 11.44 -12.30 3.36
C LYS A 48 12.86 -11.70 3.52
N ASP A 49 13.86 -12.56 3.63
CA ASP A 49 15.29 -12.16 3.64
C ASP A 49 15.68 -11.32 2.42
N GLU A 50 14.96 -11.50 1.31
CA GLU A 50 15.11 -10.76 0.07
C GLU A 50 15.08 -9.25 0.26
N ILE A 51 14.40 -8.72 1.29
CA ILE A 51 14.39 -7.28 1.62
C ILE A 51 15.82 -6.76 1.83
N TRP A 52 16.60 -7.45 2.66
CA TRP A 52 17.98 -7.05 2.97
C TRP A 52 18.98 -7.48 1.89
N LYS A 53 18.65 -8.49 1.08
CA LYS A 53 19.46 -8.89 -0.08
C LYS A 53 19.25 -7.99 -1.30
N LYS A 54 18.11 -7.31 -1.40
CA LYS A 54 17.72 -6.44 -2.53
C LYS A 54 17.15 -5.10 -2.02
N PRO A 55 17.94 -4.33 -1.24
CA PRO A 55 17.43 -3.12 -0.57
C PRO A 55 16.94 -2.05 -1.55
N GLU A 56 17.58 -1.91 -2.71
CA GLU A 56 17.18 -0.92 -3.73
C GLU A 56 15.84 -1.27 -4.40
N ASP A 57 15.57 -2.55 -4.67
CA ASP A 57 14.27 -2.97 -5.23
C ASP A 57 13.16 -2.83 -4.18
N PHE A 58 13.45 -3.18 -2.92
CA PHE A 58 12.50 -2.94 -1.82
C PHE A 58 12.17 -1.46 -1.67
N LYS A 59 13.19 -0.59 -1.63
CA LYS A 59 13.02 0.87 -1.56
C LYS A 59 12.24 1.42 -2.74
N ALA A 60 12.51 0.95 -3.96
CA ALA A 60 11.78 1.36 -5.14
C ALA A 60 10.28 1.00 -5.04
N LYS A 61 9.96 -0.23 -4.61
CA LYS A 61 8.56 -0.66 -4.43
C LYS A 61 7.84 0.10 -3.32
N MET A 62 8.55 0.45 -2.24
CA MET A 62 8.02 1.32 -1.18
C MET A 62 7.70 2.73 -1.73
N ALA A 63 8.61 3.32 -2.50
CA ALA A 63 8.39 4.62 -3.13
C ALA A 63 7.21 4.59 -4.13
N ASP A 64 7.06 3.51 -4.90
CA ASP A 64 5.92 3.31 -5.80
C ASP A 64 4.60 3.26 -5.04
N PHE A 65 4.57 2.54 -3.91
CA PHE A 65 3.39 2.47 -3.03
C PHE A 65 3.06 3.82 -2.40
N GLU A 66 4.06 4.56 -1.91
CA GLU A 66 3.88 5.91 -1.36
C GLU A 66 3.28 6.85 -2.40
N LYS A 67 3.85 6.87 -3.61
CA LYS A 67 3.36 7.69 -4.72
C LYS A 67 1.93 7.32 -5.11
N ALA A 68 1.65 6.03 -5.32
CA ALA A 68 0.33 5.57 -5.71
C ALA A 68 -0.73 5.84 -4.62
N SER A 69 -0.36 5.76 -3.35
CA SER A 69 -1.27 6.06 -2.23
C SER A 69 -1.58 7.56 -2.15
N ALA A 70 -0.59 8.42 -2.34
CA ALA A 70 -0.79 9.87 -2.40
C ALA A 70 -1.65 10.31 -3.60
N GLU A 71 -1.44 9.70 -4.77
CA GLU A 71 -2.29 9.91 -5.96
C GLU A 71 -3.73 9.46 -5.68
N LEU A 72 -3.93 8.28 -5.07
CA LEU A 72 -5.25 7.79 -4.68
C LEU A 72 -5.97 8.74 -3.72
N ALA A 73 -5.28 9.24 -2.70
CA ALA A 73 -5.83 10.23 -1.77
C ALA A 73 -6.25 11.52 -2.48
N THR A 74 -5.48 11.95 -3.49
CA THR A 74 -5.80 13.13 -4.30
C THR A 74 -7.05 12.92 -5.15
N VAL A 75 -7.12 11.80 -5.89
CA VAL A 75 -8.28 11.45 -6.71
C VAL A 75 -9.54 11.26 -5.87
N ALA A 76 -9.41 10.68 -4.66
CA ALA A 76 -10.52 10.45 -3.75
C ALA A 76 -11.23 11.75 -3.30
N LYS A 77 -10.53 12.89 -3.28
CA LYS A 77 -11.15 14.21 -2.98
C LYS A 77 -12.21 14.61 -4.00
N GLY A 78 -12.11 14.13 -5.24
CA GLY A 78 -13.10 14.39 -6.28
C GLY A 78 -14.40 13.62 -6.12
N GLY A 79 -14.42 12.58 -5.28
CA GLY A 79 -15.62 11.80 -4.96
C GLY A 79 -16.17 10.92 -6.10
N ASP A 80 -15.67 11.05 -7.32
CA ASP A 80 -16.11 10.24 -8.46
C ASP A 80 -15.54 8.81 -8.39
N LEU A 81 -16.43 7.85 -8.13
CA LEU A 81 -16.08 6.44 -8.06
C LEU A 81 -15.49 5.89 -9.37
N ASN A 82 -15.88 6.43 -10.53
CA ASN A 82 -15.35 5.99 -11.82
C ASN A 82 -13.89 6.41 -12.00
N ALA A 83 -13.50 7.60 -11.52
CA ALA A 83 -12.11 8.04 -11.48
C ALA A 83 -11.29 7.33 -10.38
N ILE A 84 -11.91 7.04 -9.23
CA ILE A 84 -11.25 6.39 -8.09
C ILE A 84 -10.88 4.93 -8.40
N LYS A 85 -11.77 4.17 -9.04
CA LYS A 85 -11.57 2.74 -9.35
C LYS A 85 -10.23 2.41 -10.03
N PRO A 86 -9.85 3.03 -11.16
CA PRO A 86 -8.56 2.74 -11.80
C PRO A 86 -7.37 3.12 -10.91
N MET A 87 -7.46 4.23 -10.19
CA MET A 87 -6.39 4.65 -9.27
C MET A 87 -6.24 3.67 -8.10
N PHE A 88 -7.35 3.20 -7.52
CA PHE A 88 -7.33 2.16 -6.49
C PHE A 88 -6.71 0.86 -7.01
N GLY A 89 -7.02 0.45 -8.24
CA GLY A 89 -6.40 -0.71 -8.88
C GLY A 89 -4.88 -0.57 -9.01
N LYS A 90 -4.40 0.60 -9.45
CA LYS A 90 -2.95 0.89 -9.52
C LYS A 90 -2.28 0.80 -8.16
N THR A 91 -2.89 1.34 -7.11
CA THR A 91 -2.38 1.20 -5.73
C THR A 91 -2.41 -0.26 -5.25
N ALA A 92 -3.44 -1.04 -5.59
CA ALA A 92 -3.51 -2.44 -5.21
C ALA A 92 -2.39 -3.29 -5.85
N GLU A 93 -2.01 -2.98 -7.09
CA GLU A 93 -0.89 -3.65 -7.75
C GLU A 93 0.46 -3.36 -7.08
N THR A 94 0.67 -2.19 -6.45
CA THR A 94 1.91 -1.95 -5.67
C THR A 94 1.98 -2.85 -4.44
N CYS A 95 0.85 -3.06 -3.76
CA CYS A 95 0.76 -4.01 -2.63
C CYS A 95 1.14 -5.43 -3.08
N LYS A 96 0.54 -5.89 -4.18
CA LYS A 96 0.79 -7.22 -4.75
C LYS A 96 2.23 -7.39 -5.21
N ALA A 97 2.79 -6.40 -5.90
CA ALA A 97 4.16 -6.45 -6.40
C ALA A 97 5.18 -6.54 -5.27
N CYS A 98 5.00 -5.76 -4.19
CA CYS A 98 5.86 -5.82 -3.01
C CYS A 98 5.71 -7.17 -2.29
N HIS A 99 4.49 -7.60 -1.98
CA HIS A 99 4.28 -8.86 -1.25
C HIS A 99 4.80 -10.08 -2.02
N LYS A 100 4.61 -10.13 -3.35
CA LYS A 100 5.14 -11.21 -4.18
C LYS A 100 6.66 -11.34 -4.03
N ALA A 101 7.37 -10.21 -3.98
CA ALA A 101 8.82 -10.18 -3.87
C ALA A 101 9.33 -10.37 -2.43
N PHE A 102 8.64 -9.80 -1.44
CA PHE A 102 9.23 -9.51 -0.13
C PHE A 102 8.41 -9.97 1.08
N ARG A 103 7.26 -10.61 0.88
CA ARG A 103 6.46 -11.19 1.96
C ARG A 103 6.26 -12.69 1.76
N ASN A 104 6.36 -13.46 2.84
CA ASN A 104 5.92 -14.84 2.88
C ASN A 104 4.38 -14.90 2.79
N ASP A 105 3.87 -16.00 2.25
CA ASP A 105 2.43 -16.24 2.12
C ASP A 105 1.80 -16.63 3.47
#